data_AF-A0A960SE64-F1
#
_entry.id   AF-A0A960SE64-F1
#
_cell.length_a   1.000
_cell.length_b   1.000
_cell.length_c   1.000
_cell.angle_alpha   90.00
_cell.angle_beta   90.00
_cell.angle_gamma   90.00
#
_symmetry.space_group_name_H-M   'P 1'
#
loop_
_entity.id
_entity.type
_entity.pdbx_description
1 polymer ?
#
loop_
_entity_poly.entity_id
_entity_poly.type
_entity_poly.pdbx_seq_one_letter_code
_entity_poly.pdbx_strand_id
1 'polypeptide(L)' 'SGEEPIGDDTRLFESGLVESLALMRLAQWIETQVGGELDLTSINIMEEWSTPGNIVAFIEARKTTRA' A
#
# COMPACT_ATOMS: atom_id res chain seq x y z
N SER A 1 -16.30 -13.42 15.73
CA SER A 1 -14.92 -12.98 15.94
C SER A 1 -14.90 -11.48 15.72
N GLY A 2 -14.52 -10.69 16.73
CA GLY A 2 -14.46 -9.24 16.59
C GLY A 2 -13.17 -8.88 15.89
N GLU A 3 -13.25 -8.61 14.58
CA GLU A 3 -12.14 -7.98 13.88
C GLU A 3 -12.16 -6.50 14.29
N GLU A 4 -11.13 -6.06 15.01
CA GLU A 4 -10.96 -4.62 15.25
C GLU A 4 -10.81 -3.92 13.89
N PRO A 5 -11.53 -2.81 13.66
CA PRO A 5 -11.47 -2.11 12.38
C PRO A 5 -10.04 -1.60 12.14
N ILE A 6 -9.51 -1.88 10.94
CA ILE A 6 -8.24 -1.32 10.48
C ILE A 6 -8.46 0.17 10.22
N GLY A 7 -7.72 1.02 10.94
CA GLY A 7 -7.74 2.47 10.77
C GLY A 7 -6.62 2.94 9.84
N ASP A 8 -6.69 4.21 9.43
CA ASP A 8 -5.72 4.80 8.51
C ASP A 8 -4.27 4.79 9.03
N ASP A 9 -4.09 4.80 10.35
CA ASP A 9 -2.79 4.78 11.02
C ASP A 9 -2.33 3.38 11.46
N THR A 10 -3.09 2.33 11.12
CA THR A 10 -2.75 0.96 11.52
C THR A 10 -1.47 0.50 10.82
N ARG A 11 -0.43 0.17 11.60
CA ARG A 11 0.85 -0.35 11.11
C ARG A 11 0.66 -1.76 10.53
N LEU A 12 0.57 -1.88 9.21
CA LEU A 12 0.18 -3.13 8.52
C LEU A 12 1.22 -4.25 8.63
N PHE A 13 2.50 -3.90 8.56
CA PHE A 13 3.59 -4.88 8.65
C PHE A 13 3.85 -5.32 10.10
N GLU A 14 3.84 -4.38 11.05
CA GLU A 14 4.08 -4.68 12.47
C GLU A 14 2.94 -5.47 13.11
N SER A 15 1.71 -5.28 12.62
CA SER A 15 0.53 -6.05 13.07
C SER A 15 0.46 -7.45 12.46
N GLY A 16 1.32 -7.77 11.48
CA GLY A 16 1.25 -9.03 10.74
C GLY A 16 0.02 -9.17 9.84
N LEU A 17 -0.72 -8.08 9.60
CA LEU A 17 -1.90 -8.08 8.72
C LEU A 17 -1.51 -8.22 7.24
N VAL A 18 -0.31 -7.76 6.87
CA VAL A 18 0.21 -7.88 5.50
C VAL A 18 1.40 -8.84 5.49
N GLU A 19 1.14 -10.06 5.05
CA GLU A 19 2.16 -11.06 4.73
C GLU A 19 2.59 -10.96 3.25
N SER A 20 3.64 -11.68 2.86
CA SER A 20 4.26 -11.63 1.51
C SER A 20 3.27 -11.83 0.36
N LEU A 21 2.30 -12.74 0.50
CA LEU A 21 1.26 -12.95 -0.53
C LEU A 21 0.26 -11.80 -0.57
N ALA A 22 -0.14 -11.26 0.58
CA ALA A 22 -1.02 -10.10 0.66
C ALA A 22 -0.34 -8.85 0.08
N LEU A 23 0.97 -8.70 0.32
CA LEU A 23 1.78 -7.62 -0.24
C LEU A 23 1.84 -7.68 -1.78
N MET A 24 2.03 -8.86 -2.37
CA MET A 24 1.99 -9.01 -3.83
C MET A 24 0.63 -8.61 -4.41
N ARG A 25 -0.47 -9.01 -3.77
CA ARG A 25 -1.83 -8.64 -4.19
C ARG A 25 -2.08 -7.15 -4.04
N LEU A 26 -1.58 -6.56 -2.95
CA LEU A 26 -1.66 -5.12 -2.72
C LEU A 26 -0.89 -4.37 -3.81
N ALA A 27 0.35 -4.76 -4.12
CA ALA A 27 1.14 -4.17 -5.19
C ALA A 27 0.38 -4.19 -6.53
N GLN A 28 -0.16 -5.36 -6.91
CA GLN A 28 -0.94 -5.51 -8.13
C GLN A 28 -2.18 -4.62 -8.13
N TRP A 29 -2.87 -4.49 -7.00
CA TRP A 29 -4.01 -3.57 -6.89
C TRP A 29 -3.57 -2.11 -7.05
N ILE A 30 -2.49 -1.68 -6.40
CA ILE A 30 -1.97 -0.31 -6.52
C ILE A 30 -1.61 0.00 -7.97
N GLU A 31 -0.99 -0.94 -8.71
CA GLU A 31 -0.72 -0.80 -10.15
C GLU A 31 -1.98 -0.49 -10.96
N THR A 32 -3.11 -1.16 -10.64
CA THR A 32 -4.40 -0.85 -11.28
C THR A 32 -4.91 0.55 -10.95
N GLN A 33 -4.63 1.05 -9.74
CA GLN A 33 -5.07 2.38 -9.30
C GLN A 33 -4.24 3.50 -9.94
N VAL A 34 -2.93 3.29 -10.11
CA VAL A 34 -2.04 4.27 -10.75
C VAL A 34 -2.02 4.14 -12.28
N GLY A 35 -2.57 3.05 -12.81
CA GLY A 35 -2.71 2.77 -14.25
C GLY A 35 -1.39 2.46 -14.95
N GLY A 36 -0.44 1.82 -14.26
CA GLY A 36 0.89 1.48 -14.76
C GLY A 36 1.66 0.57 -13.80
N GLU A 37 2.72 -0.05 -14.29
CA GLU A 37 3.60 -0.90 -13.47
C GLU A 37 4.34 -0.09 -12.40
N LEU A 38 4.52 -0.71 -11.24
CA LEU A 38 5.34 -0.18 -10.16
C LEU A 38 6.68 -0.89 -10.14
N ASP A 39 7.76 -0.11 -10.17
CA ASP A 39 9.07 -0.65 -9.84
C ASP A 39 9.21 -0.80 -8.32
N LEU A 40 8.79 -1.96 -7.81
CA LEU A 40 8.89 -2.31 -6.39
C LEU A 40 10.34 -2.35 -5.89
N THR A 41 11.34 -2.46 -6.77
CA THR A 41 12.75 -2.44 -6.37
C THR A 41 13.25 -1.03 -6.02
N SER A 42 12.57 -0.01 -6.53
CA SER A 42 12.86 1.40 -6.28
C SER A 42 11.98 2.03 -5.19
N ILE A 43 11.05 1.27 -4.60
CA ILE A 43 10.10 1.77 -3.59
C ILE A 43 10.49 1.22 -2.22
N ASN A 44 10.60 2.09 -1.21
CA ASN A 44 10.70 1.66 0.18
C ASN A 44 9.31 1.24 0.70
N ILE A 45 8.90 0.02 0.37
CA ILE A 45 7.57 -0.53 0.71
C ILE A 45 7.27 -0.42 2.21
N MET A 46 8.28 -0.66 3.05
CA MET A 46 8.14 -0.65 4.51
C MET A 46 7.79 0.74 5.07
N GLU A 47 8.06 1.79 4.32
CA GLU A 47 7.77 3.18 4.67
C GLU A 47 6.52 3.67 3.94
N GLU A 48 6.53 3.57 2.60
CA GLU A 48 5.49 4.10 1.73
C GLU A 48 4.14 3.40 1.92
N TRP A 49 4.13 2.12 2.31
CA TRP A 49 2.91 1.33 2.49
C TRP A 49 2.72 0.87 3.94
N SER A 50 3.35 1.55 4.90
CA SER A 50 3.36 1.14 6.31
C SER A 50 1.97 1.17 6.96
N THR A 51 1.09 2.03 6.46
CA THR A 51 -0.30 2.21 6.91
C THR A 51 -1.25 2.38 5.72
N PRO A 52 -2.57 2.13 5.88
CA PRO A 52 -3.54 2.43 4.82
C PRO A 52 -3.48 3.88 4.34
N GLY A 53 -3.28 4.84 5.26
CA GLY A 53 -3.14 6.25 4.93
C GLY A 53 -1.94 6.52 4.01
N ASN A 54 -0.79 5.87 4.25
CA ASN A 54 0.37 6.03 3.37
C ASN A 54 0.13 5.43 1.97
N ILE A 55 -0.56 4.30 1.88
CA ILE A 55 -0.92 3.69 0.59
C ILE A 55 -1.80 4.64 -0.24
N VAL A 56 -2.80 5.26 0.38
CA VAL A 56 -3.66 6.23 -0.29
C VAL A 56 -2.84 7.44 -0.76
N ALA A 57 -2.00 8.00 0.11
CA ALA A 57 -1.14 9.13 -0.24
C ALA A 57 -0.19 8.79 -1.41
N PHE A 58 0.39 7.58 -1.40
CA PHE A 58 1.25 7.06 -2.46
C PHE A 58 0.52 7.02 -3.81
N ILE A 59 -0.70 6.47 -3.83
CA ILE A 59 -1.52 6.38 -5.04
C ILE A 59 -1.82 7.78 -5.60
N GLU A 60 -2.26 8.70 -4.75
CA GLU A 60 -2.65 10.05 -5.17
C GLU A 60 -1.43 10.85 -5.70
N ALA A 61 -0.27 10.75 -5.06
CA ALA A 61 0.97 11.36 -5.54
C ALA A 61 1.38 10.84 -6.93
N ARG A 62 1.19 9.54 -7.18
CA ARG A 62 1.50 8.92 -8.48
C ARG A 62 0.51 9.32 -9.57
N LYS A 63 -0.78 9.45 -9.23
CA LYS A 63 -1.80 9.93 -10.17
C LYS A 63 -1.57 11.39 -10.56
N THR A 64 -1.22 12.26 -9.61
CA THR A 64 -0.98 13.69 -9.93
C THR A 64 0.28 13.93 -10.74
N THR A 65 1.32 13.10 -10.58
CA THR A 65 2.59 13.22 -11.34
C THR A 65 2.42 12.83 -12.82
N ARG A 66 1.35 12.13 -13.16
CA ARG A 66 1.05 11.64 -14.51
C ARG A 66 0.08 12.56 -15.28
N ALA A 67 -0.50 13.56 -14.61
CA ALA A 67 -1.35 14.60 -15.21
C ALA A 67 -0.50 15.77 -15.72
#